data_AF-A0A2T6AUK2-F1
#
_entry.id   AF-A0A2T6AUK2-F1
#
_cell.length_a   1.000
_cell.length_b   1.000
_cell.length_c   1.000
_cell.angle_alpha   90.00
_cell.angle_beta   90.00
_cell.angle_gamma   90.00
#
_symmetry.space_group_name_H-M   'P 1'
#
loop_
_entity.id
_entity.type
_entity.pdbx_description
1 polymer ?
#
loop_
_entity_poly.entity_id
_entity_poly.type
_entity_poly.pdbx_seq_one_letter_code
_entity_poly.pdbx_strand_id
1 'polypeptide(L)'
;MDIREDLRYRGVFTKVPGDPSQWRRWEAMGRTWIRDCRRRNGGRSPQELTCNGGEGAFPRFFQLLAPGGSLTFRGSMEGFHFTFMGKRGSLSPLQAFEKAGFRRGESILVHYGVKQRGNVDSAGMEAIVSALDRGGIVVVATATEEQRRFVEKRWKGDIAGALSVEGLKQTSGFDWPAAMPVLPDPGSRFRECQEALTLFHERTVKRFRKAALVPLGLEEHPENGFDLVYERAGQDTLGISVNLVRPGTGRVMYGEEMAGRRYSFYAPHVWMNRRRIVMPSALIIGEIPAAPEREHGRRTGGFLPEEAEQLVRKLEPVGMV
;
A
#
# COMPACT_ATOMS: atom_id res chain seq x y z
N MET A 1 -14.17 -17.88 -20.93
CA MET A 1 -13.36 -18.83 -20.14
C MET A 1 -12.20 -18.05 -19.57
N ASP A 2 -12.14 -17.95 -18.25
CA ASP A 2 -11.09 -17.20 -17.58
C ASP A 2 -9.75 -17.90 -17.82
N ILE A 3 -8.75 -17.19 -18.34
CA ILE A 3 -7.42 -17.77 -18.58
C ILE A 3 -6.80 -18.36 -17.30
N ARG A 4 -7.28 -17.94 -16.12
CA ARG A 4 -6.90 -18.48 -14.81
C ARG A 4 -7.26 -19.96 -14.62
N GLU A 5 -8.32 -20.44 -15.26
CA GLU A 5 -8.86 -21.80 -15.09
C GLU A 5 -8.17 -22.85 -15.99
N ASP A 6 -7.28 -22.41 -16.87
CA ASP A 6 -6.49 -23.30 -17.71
C ASP A 6 -5.53 -24.11 -16.84
N LEU A 7 -5.62 -25.45 -16.93
CA LEU A 7 -4.80 -26.39 -16.17
C LEU A 7 -3.29 -26.11 -16.30
N ARG A 8 -2.85 -25.50 -17.41
CA ARG A 8 -1.46 -25.10 -17.63
C ARG A 8 -0.93 -24.08 -16.63
N TYR A 9 -1.80 -23.33 -15.96
CA TYR A 9 -1.42 -22.32 -14.96
C TYR A 9 -1.81 -22.71 -13.54
N ARG A 10 -2.13 -23.98 -13.30
CA ARG A 10 -2.44 -24.49 -11.96
C ARG A 10 -1.30 -24.16 -10.98
N GLY A 11 -1.63 -23.53 -9.87
CA GLY A 11 -0.65 -23.12 -8.85
C GLY A 11 0.16 -21.86 -9.18
N VAL A 12 -0.05 -21.21 -10.33
CA VAL A 12 0.60 -19.93 -10.67
C VAL A 12 0.01 -18.77 -9.88
N PHE A 13 -1.31 -18.76 -9.70
CA PHE A 13 -2.05 -17.69 -9.00
C PHE A 13 -2.03 -17.91 -7.49
N THR A 14 -1.03 -17.31 -6.85
CA THR A 14 -0.84 -17.35 -5.40
C THR A 14 -0.32 -16.00 -4.92
N LYS A 15 -0.52 -15.72 -3.62
CA LYS A 15 0.17 -14.61 -2.94
C LYS A 15 1.68 -14.72 -3.11
N VAL A 16 2.37 -13.59 -3.09
CA VAL A 16 3.83 -13.58 -2.96
C VAL A 16 4.17 -14.17 -1.58
N PRO A 17 5.04 -15.19 -1.50
CA PRO A 17 5.43 -15.80 -0.22
C PRO A 17 6.00 -14.78 0.77
N GLY A 18 5.76 -14.98 2.06
CA GLY A 18 6.35 -14.13 3.11
C GLY A 18 7.87 -14.26 3.20
N ASP A 19 8.40 -15.44 2.88
CA ASP A 19 9.82 -15.76 2.91
C ASP A 19 10.57 -15.20 1.66
N PRO A 20 11.54 -14.28 1.85
CA PRO A 20 12.33 -13.72 0.76
C PRO A 20 13.07 -14.73 -0.11
N SER A 21 13.43 -15.89 0.44
CA SER A 21 14.15 -16.94 -0.30
C SER A 21 13.31 -17.50 -1.47
N GLN A 22 11.98 -17.37 -1.39
CA GLN A 22 11.04 -17.94 -2.36
C GLN A 22 10.61 -16.95 -3.45
N TRP A 23 10.91 -15.66 -3.30
CA TRP A 23 10.39 -14.61 -4.21
C TRP A 23 10.84 -14.81 -5.66
N ARG A 24 12.12 -15.12 -5.89
CA ARG A 24 12.64 -15.37 -7.26
C ARG A 24 11.94 -16.54 -7.93
N ARG A 25 11.69 -17.62 -7.17
CA ARG A 25 10.96 -18.80 -7.66
C ARG A 25 9.52 -18.43 -7.98
N TRP A 26 8.85 -17.70 -7.10
CA TRP A 26 7.48 -17.24 -7.31
C TRP A 26 7.36 -16.35 -8.55
N GLU A 27 8.30 -15.43 -8.79
CA GLU A 27 8.32 -14.62 -10.02
C GLU A 27 8.54 -15.47 -11.27
N ALA A 28 9.43 -16.47 -11.19
CA ALA A 28 9.70 -17.39 -12.29
C ALA A 28 8.48 -18.23 -12.68
N MET A 29 7.69 -18.67 -11.70
CA MET A 29 6.44 -19.42 -11.94
C MET A 29 5.43 -18.64 -12.79
N GLY A 30 5.38 -17.31 -12.65
CA GLY A 30 4.48 -16.46 -13.44
C GLY A 30 4.91 -16.24 -14.89
N ARG A 31 6.16 -16.57 -15.27
CA ARG A 31 6.73 -16.18 -16.58
C ARG A 31 5.98 -16.75 -17.78
N THR A 32 5.54 -18.01 -17.70
CA THR A 32 4.81 -18.65 -18.80
C THR A 32 3.49 -17.94 -19.05
N TRP A 33 2.71 -17.72 -17.99
CA TRP A 33 1.43 -17.00 -18.09
C TRP A 33 1.62 -15.58 -18.63
N ILE A 34 2.60 -14.83 -18.13
CA ILE A 34 2.90 -13.47 -18.62
C ILE A 34 3.27 -13.48 -20.11
N ARG A 35 4.09 -14.44 -20.55
CA ARG A 35 4.49 -14.57 -21.95
C ARG A 35 3.28 -14.85 -22.84
N ASP A 36 2.39 -15.73 -22.40
CA ASP A 36 1.18 -16.08 -23.14
C ASP A 36 0.20 -14.89 -23.21
N CYS A 37 0.04 -14.14 -22.12
CA CYS A 37 -0.72 -12.88 -22.11
C CYS A 37 -0.11 -11.85 -23.08
N ARG A 38 1.21 -11.65 -23.06
CA ARG A 38 1.90 -10.73 -23.98
C ARG A 38 1.73 -11.16 -25.44
N ARG A 39 1.86 -12.46 -25.74
CA ARG A 39 1.67 -12.98 -27.10
C ARG A 39 0.26 -12.67 -27.63
N ARG A 40 -0.77 -12.79 -26.78
CA ARG A 40 -2.15 -12.41 -27.13
C ARG A 40 -2.31 -10.89 -27.32
N ASN A 41 -1.46 -10.09 -26.68
CA ASN A 41 -1.47 -8.62 -26.75
C ASN A 41 -0.37 -8.05 -27.66
N GLY A 42 -0.13 -8.67 -28.82
CA GLY A 42 0.84 -8.17 -29.81
C GLY A 42 2.29 -8.09 -29.31
N GLY A 43 2.66 -8.95 -28.35
CA GLY A 43 3.98 -8.98 -27.72
C GLY A 43 4.19 -7.98 -26.59
N ARG A 44 3.21 -7.12 -26.27
CA ARG A 44 3.35 -6.03 -25.31
C ARG A 44 2.68 -6.33 -23.97
N SER A 45 3.30 -5.86 -22.89
CA SER A 45 2.60 -5.78 -21.60
C SER A 45 1.55 -4.67 -21.66
N PRO A 46 0.37 -4.85 -21.03
CA PRO A 46 -0.65 -3.81 -20.96
C PRO A 46 -0.19 -2.61 -20.12
N GLN A 47 -0.55 -1.40 -20.55
CA GLN A 47 -0.33 -0.16 -19.79
C GLN A 47 -1.41 0.06 -18.74
N GLU A 48 -2.61 -0.44 -18.97
CA GLU A 48 -3.73 -0.34 -18.03
C GLU A 48 -4.33 -1.74 -17.85
N LEU A 49 -4.63 -2.09 -16.61
CA LEU A 49 -5.27 -3.35 -16.26
C LEU A 49 -6.31 -3.12 -15.17
N THR A 50 -7.42 -3.84 -15.28
CA THR A 50 -8.39 -3.98 -14.20
C THR A 50 -8.31 -5.40 -13.65
N CYS A 51 -8.05 -5.53 -12.34
CA CYS A 51 -8.06 -6.80 -11.63
C CYS A 51 -9.38 -6.98 -10.87
N ASN A 52 -10.11 -8.02 -11.25
CA ASN A 52 -11.34 -8.45 -10.57
C ASN A 52 -11.11 -9.67 -9.65
N GLY A 53 -9.89 -10.22 -9.62
CA GLY A 53 -9.53 -11.33 -8.74
C GLY A 53 -8.97 -10.85 -7.40
N GLY A 54 -8.99 -11.73 -6.39
CA GLY A 54 -8.52 -11.39 -5.05
C GLY A 54 -7.05 -11.67 -4.81
N GLU A 55 -6.71 -12.07 -3.58
CA GLU A 55 -5.33 -12.08 -3.07
C GLU A 55 -4.38 -13.03 -3.83
N GLY A 56 -4.91 -14.06 -4.49
CA GLY A 56 -4.13 -14.97 -5.33
C GLY A 56 -3.90 -14.47 -6.76
N ALA A 57 -4.81 -13.66 -7.30
CA ALA A 57 -4.75 -13.18 -8.68
C ALA A 57 -4.04 -11.83 -8.82
N PHE A 58 -4.34 -10.89 -7.93
CA PHE A 58 -3.77 -9.53 -7.93
C PHE A 58 -2.24 -9.49 -8.14
N PRO A 59 -1.43 -10.30 -7.45
CA PRO A 59 0.03 -10.26 -7.60
C PRO A 59 0.48 -10.53 -9.05
N ARG A 60 -0.22 -11.41 -9.78
CA ARG A 60 0.10 -11.76 -11.17
C ARG A 60 -0.29 -10.68 -12.15
N PHE A 61 -1.45 -10.06 -11.96
CA PHE A 61 -1.87 -8.92 -12.76
C PHE A 61 -0.88 -7.75 -12.59
N PHE A 62 -0.43 -7.51 -11.36
CA PHE A 62 0.63 -6.54 -11.12
C PHE A 62 1.94 -6.94 -11.81
N GLN A 63 2.34 -8.22 -11.77
CA GLN A 63 3.55 -8.70 -12.46
C GLN A 63 3.47 -8.51 -13.99
N LEU A 64 2.29 -8.73 -14.60
CA LEU A 64 2.04 -8.57 -16.05
C LEU A 64 2.16 -7.12 -16.54
N LEU A 65 1.81 -6.15 -15.68
CA LEU A 65 1.74 -4.73 -16.01
C LEU A 65 3.04 -4.18 -16.63
N ALA A 66 2.91 -3.35 -17.66
CA ALA A 66 4.04 -2.68 -18.30
C ALA A 66 4.72 -1.68 -17.35
N PRO A 67 6.02 -1.36 -17.56
CA PRO A 67 6.63 -0.22 -16.90
C PRO A 67 5.86 1.07 -17.19
N GLY A 68 5.52 1.80 -16.12
CA GLY A 68 4.70 3.01 -16.18
C GLY A 68 3.20 2.77 -16.10
N GLY A 69 2.74 1.52 -16.15
CA GLY A 69 1.32 1.20 -16.22
C GLY A 69 0.54 1.36 -14.91
N SER A 70 -0.78 1.29 -15.01
CA SER A 70 -1.74 1.34 -13.91
C SER A 70 -2.51 0.02 -13.74
N LEU A 71 -2.70 -0.38 -12.49
CA LEU A 71 -3.53 -1.51 -12.11
C LEU A 71 -4.67 -1.03 -11.22
N THR A 72 -5.88 -1.03 -11.75
CA THR A 72 -7.11 -0.73 -11.03
C THR A 72 -7.69 -2.03 -10.46
N PHE A 73 -8.27 -1.98 -9.26
CA PHE A 73 -9.01 -3.11 -8.71
C PHE A 73 -10.20 -2.65 -7.87
N ARG A 74 -11.24 -3.49 -7.83
CA ARG A 74 -12.57 -3.17 -7.29
C ARG A 74 -13.03 -4.23 -6.31
N GLY A 75 -12.27 -4.43 -5.22
CA GLY A 75 -12.55 -5.45 -4.21
C GLY A 75 -12.59 -6.90 -4.75
N SER A 76 -12.59 -7.87 -3.85
CA SER A 76 -12.83 -9.29 -4.18
C SER A 76 -13.26 -10.05 -2.93
N MET A 77 -14.10 -11.07 -3.09
CA MET A 77 -14.38 -12.03 -2.00
C MET A 77 -13.24 -13.02 -1.78
N GLU A 78 -12.30 -13.14 -2.74
CA GLU A 78 -11.19 -14.08 -2.69
C GLU A 78 -10.01 -13.54 -1.84
N GLY A 79 -10.25 -13.35 -0.54
CA GLY A 79 -9.23 -12.89 0.42
C GLY A 79 -8.80 -11.43 0.25
N PHE A 80 -8.27 -10.86 1.33
CA PHE A 80 -8.00 -9.42 1.44
C PHE A 80 -6.53 -9.07 1.68
N HIS A 81 -5.64 -10.05 1.82
CA HIS A 81 -4.22 -9.80 2.07
C HIS A 81 -3.46 -9.71 0.73
N PHE A 82 -3.49 -8.51 0.13
CA PHE A 82 -2.86 -8.29 -1.16
C PHE A 82 -1.35 -8.18 -1.01
N THR A 83 -0.65 -8.77 -1.98
CA THR A 83 0.82 -8.79 -2.03
C THR A 83 1.28 -8.55 -3.46
N PHE A 84 2.46 -7.98 -3.64
CA PHE A 84 3.07 -7.84 -4.96
C PHE A 84 4.59 -7.76 -4.86
N MET A 85 5.26 -8.12 -5.96
CA MET A 85 6.70 -7.88 -6.13
C MET A 85 6.90 -6.50 -6.74
N GLY A 86 7.74 -5.68 -6.12
CA GLY A 86 8.09 -4.36 -6.64
C GLY A 86 8.67 -4.43 -8.05
N LYS A 87 8.43 -3.39 -8.83
CA LYS A 87 8.97 -3.25 -10.20
C LYS A 87 10.23 -2.40 -10.21
N ARG A 88 11.05 -2.63 -11.23
CA ARG A 88 12.27 -1.86 -11.48
C ARG A 88 11.96 -0.40 -11.77
N GLY A 89 12.79 0.48 -11.25
CA GLY A 89 12.70 1.91 -11.46
C GLY A 89 13.01 2.69 -10.20
N SER A 90 13.51 3.90 -10.38
CA SER A 90 13.74 4.84 -9.28
C SER A 90 13.49 6.26 -9.78
N LEU A 91 13.12 7.14 -8.85
CA LEU A 91 12.91 8.56 -9.03
C LEU A 91 13.60 9.28 -7.88
N SER A 92 14.14 10.47 -8.16
CA SER A 92 14.46 11.41 -7.06
C SER A 92 13.17 11.76 -6.29
N PRO A 93 13.24 12.14 -5.01
CA PRO A 93 12.06 12.55 -4.26
C PRO A 93 11.27 13.68 -4.93
N LEU A 94 11.95 14.65 -5.55
CA LEU A 94 11.28 15.70 -6.33
C LEU A 94 10.43 15.13 -7.48
N GLN A 95 11.01 14.27 -8.32
CA GLN A 95 10.28 13.61 -9.41
C GLN A 95 9.15 12.72 -8.88
N ALA A 96 9.37 12.08 -7.73
CA ALA A 96 8.35 11.26 -7.08
C ALA A 96 7.14 12.09 -6.64
N PHE A 97 7.40 13.26 -6.05
CA PHE A 97 6.35 14.19 -5.62
C PHE A 97 5.61 14.81 -6.80
N GLU A 98 6.30 15.13 -7.90
CA GLU A 98 5.68 15.56 -9.15
C GLU A 98 4.77 14.49 -9.74
N LYS A 99 5.25 13.24 -9.84
CA LYS A 99 4.46 12.11 -10.31
C LYS A 99 3.23 11.84 -9.44
N ALA A 100 3.35 12.03 -8.12
CA ALA A 100 2.23 11.92 -7.18
C ALA A 100 1.27 13.13 -7.22
N GLY A 101 1.61 14.19 -7.96
CA GLY A 101 0.82 15.43 -8.00
C GLY A 101 0.82 16.16 -6.66
N PHE A 102 1.93 16.13 -5.91
CA PHE A 102 2.07 16.81 -4.63
C PHE A 102 2.07 18.32 -4.82
N ARG A 103 1.22 19.03 -4.07
CA ARG A 103 1.01 20.48 -4.20
C ARG A 103 1.39 21.22 -2.92
N ARG A 104 1.64 22.52 -3.07
CA ARG A 104 1.87 23.42 -1.94
C ARG A 104 0.69 23.37 -0.97
N GLY A 105 1.00 23.32 0.32
CA GLY A 105 0.03 23.22 1.42
C GLY A 105 -0.45 21.80 1.72
N GLU A 106 -0.12 20.80 0.89
CA GLU A 106 -0.43 19.41 1.18
C GLU A 106 0.46 18.86 2.32
N SER A 107 -0.11 18.05 3.19
CA SER A 107 0.60 17.41 4.31
C SER A 107 1.25 16.10 3.89
N ILE A 108 2.50 15.89 4.31
CA ILE A 108 3.28 14.72 3.93
C ILE A 108 3.93 14.06 5.14
N LEU A 109 3.81 12.73 5.23
CA LEU A 109 4.62 11.92 6.14
C LEU A 109 5.82 11.34 5.37
N VAL A 110 7.03 11.54 5.88
CA VAL A 110 8.26 10.95 5.34
C VAL A 110 8.81 9.92 6.32
N HIS A 111 8.98 8.67 5.86
CA HIS A 111 9.71 7.66 6.62
C HIS A 111 11.23 7.85 6.50
N TYR A 112 11.94 7.80 7.63
CA TYR A 112 13.37 8.08 7.75
C TYR A 112 14.10 6.99 8.55
N GLY A 113 15.26 6.53 8.07
CA GLY A 113 16.13 5.59 8.78
C GLY A 113 15.90 4.11 8.50
N VAL A 114 15.28 3.75 7.37
CA VAL A 114 14.80 2.37 7.10
C VAL A 114 15.92 1.33 6.91
N LYS A 115 17.10 1.74 6.41
CA LYS A 115 18.23 0.82 6.09
C LYS A 115 19.52 1.10 6.88
N GLN A 116 19.57 2.18 7.65
CA GLN A 116 20.83 2.72 8.19
C GLN A 116 20.96 2.44 9.69
N ARG A 117 22.07 1.82 10.10
CA ARG A 117 22.55 1.88 11.50
C ARG A 117 23.31 3.20 11.65
N GLY A 118 22.58 4.28 11.88
CA GLY A 118 23.15 5.62 12.00
C GLY A 118 22.08 6.71 11.91
N ASN A 119 22.49 7.94 12.21
CA ASN A 119 21.58 9.08 12.26
C ASN A 119 21.24 9.66 10.88
N VAL A 120 22.03 9.36 9.86
CA VAL A 120 21.96 9.98 8.53
C VAL A 120 21.36 9.02 7.51
N ASP A 121 20.24 9.42 6.92
CA ASP A 121 19.57 8.75 5.81
C ASP A 121 19.43 9.73 4.66
N SER A 122 20.41 9.74 3.75
CA SER A 122 20.50 10.72 2.66
C SER A 122 19.24 10.79 1.81
N ALA A 123 18.61 9.65 1.50
CA ALA A 123 17.38 9.60 0.73
C ALA A 123 16.18 10.17 1.53
N GLY A 124 16.14 9.92 2.84
CA GLY A 124 15.16 10.55 3.73
C GLY A 124 15.34 12.07 3.84
N MET A 125 16.60 12.54 3.93
CA MET A 125 16.92 13.97 3.97
C MET A 125 16.51 14.67 2.67
N GLU A 126 16.83 14.08 1.53
CA GLU A 126 16.45 14.61 0.21
C GLU A 126 14.93 14.70 0.07
N ALA A 127 14.19 13.71 0.58
CA ALA A 127 12.73 13.73 0.59
C ALA A 127 12.16 14.84 1.48
N ILE A 128 12.73 15.08 2.67
CA ILE A 128 12.33 16.18 3.55
C ILE A 128 12.55 17.52 2.85
N VAL A 129 13.75 17.75 2.31
CA VAL A 129 14.10 19.00 1.61
C VAL A 129 13.19 19.21 0.40
N SER A 130 13.02 18.19 -0.44
CA SER A 130 12.17 18.27 -1.64
C SER A 130 10.71 18.56 -1.29
N ALA A 131 10.23 18.10 -0.13
CA ALA A 131 8.87 18.37 0.32
C ALA A 131 8.72 19.81 0.85
N LEU A 132 9.69 20.28 1.63
CA LEU A 132 9.74 21.66 2.13
C LEU A 132 9.85 22.68 0.99
N ASP A 133 10.71 22.44 0.00
CA ASP A 133 10.90 23.31 -1.15
C ASP A 133 9.62 23.45 -2.00
N ARG A 134 8.75 22.43 -1.98
CA ARG A 134 7.42 22.47 -2.62
C ARG A 134 6.33 23.10 -1.74
N GLY A 135 6.69 23.57 -0.55
CA GLY A 135 5.78 24.15 0.43
C GLY A 135 4.84 23.13 1.07
N GLY A 136 5.30 21.90 1.27
CA GLY A 136 4.59 20.85 1.97
C GLY A 136 4.64 20.99 3.49
N ILE A 137 3.63 20.49 4.19
CA ILE A 137 3.60 20.41 5.65
C ILE A 137 4.16 19.05 6.06
N VAL A 138 5.42 19.03 6.50
CA VAL A 138 6.19 17.78 6.66
C VAL A 138 6.13 17.25 8.09
N VAL A 139 5.77 15.97 8.23
CA VAL A 139 5.95 15.16 9.45
C VAL A 139 6.92 14.02 9.15
N VAL A 140 7.84 13.73 10.07
CA VAL A 140 8.87 12.70 9.84
C VAL A 140 8.73 11.53 10.81
N ALA A 141 8.52 10.32 10.27
CA ALA A 141 8.53 9.08 11.03
C ALA A 141 9.91 8.42 10.98
N THR A 142 10.63 8.45 12.10
CA THR A 142 11.98 7.92 12.23
C THR A 142 11.99 6.52 12.83
N ALA A 143 13.04 5.73 12.56
CA ALA A 143 13.17 4.40 13.15
C ALA A 143 13.57 4.45 14.63
N THR A 144 14.43 5.40 15.02
CA THR A 144 15.04 5.53 16.36
C THR A 144 14.83 6.91 16.97
N GLU A 145 14.94 7.01 18.30
CA GLU A 145 14.89 8.28 19.03
C GLU A 145 16.06 9.21 18.66
N GLU A 146 17.26 8.67 18.40
CA GLU A 146 18.40 9.48 17.96
C GLU A 146 18.14 10.13 16.61
N GLN A 147 17.55 9.39 15.67
CA GLN A 147 17.15 9.94 14.36
C GLN A 147 16.06 11.01 14.51
N ARG A 148 15.08 10.82 15.41
CA ARG A 148 14.06 11.84 15.69
C ARG A 148 14.70 13.14 16.15
N ARG A 149 15.58 13.08 17.15
CA ARG A 149 16.28 14.25 17.69
C ARG A 149 17.17 14.91 16.63
N PHE A 150 17.83 14.12 15.78
CA PHE A 150 18.62 14.64 14.66
C PHE A 150 17.75 15.44 13.68
N VAL A 151 16.63 14.88 13.23
CA VAL A 151 15.71 15.52 12.29
C VAL A 151 15.11 16.81 12.89
N GLU A 152 14.61 16.75 14.13
CA GLU A 152 14.04 17.92 14.81
C GLU A 152 15.05 19.06 14.96
N LYS A 153 16.31 18.73 15.29
CA LYS A 153 17.38 19.72 15.39
C LYS A 153 17.73 20.32 14.03
N ARG A 154 17.75 19.51 12.97
CA ARG A 154 18.23 19.90 11.64
C ARG A 154 17.22 20.76 10.85
N TRP A 155 15.92 20.58 11.10
CA TRP A 155 14.82 21.33 10.46
C TRP A 155 13.91 22.00 11.50
N LYS A 156 14.51 22.52 12.56
CA LYS A 156 13.78 23.17 13.66
C LYS A 156 12.98 24.36 13.12
N GLY A 157 11.66 24.26 13.21
CA GLY A 157 10.73 25.30 12.74
C GLY A 157 10.28 25.15 11.28
N ASP A 158 10.94 24.30 10.49
CA ASP A 158 10.57 24.06 9.09
C ASP A 158 9.62 22.88 8.94
N ILE A 159 9.78 21.82 9.76
CA ILE A 159 8.87 20.67 9.80
C ILE A 159 7.78 20.87 10.87
N ALA A 160 6.62 20.27 10.66
CA ALA A 160 5.53 20.25 11.65
C ALA A 160 5.89 19.41 12.88
N GLY A 161 6.66 18.33 12.69
CA GLY A 161 7.21 17.55 13.79
C GLY A 161 7.79 16.22 13.34
N ALA A 162 8.32 15.47 14.31
CA ALA A 162 8.83 14.13 14.08
C ALA A 162 8.40 13.17 15.20
N LEU A 163 8.34 11.89 14.88
CA LEU A 163 8.09 10.80 15.81
C LEU A 163 9.09 9.67 15.57
N SER A 164 9.28 8.80 16.57
CA SER A 164 10.09 7.60 16.41
C SER A 164 9.26 6.34 16.65
N VAL A 165 9.49 5.33 15.82
CA VAL A 165 8.92 4.00 16.01
C VAL A 165 9.47 3.35 17.28
N GLU A 166 10.76 3.54 17.58
CA GLU A 166 11.38 3.06 18.82
C GLU A 166 10.73 3.64 20.08
N GLY A 167 10.49 4.95 20.12
CA GLY A 167 9.82 5.61 21.24
C GLY A 167 8.39 5.11 21.40
N LEU A 168 7.66 4.88 20.31
CA LEU A 168 6.33 4.27 20.38
C LEU A 168 6.37 2.83 20.91
N LYS A 169 7.41 2.05 20.59
CA LYS A 169 7.59 0.68 21.15
C LYS A 169 7.80 0.65 22.66
N GLN A 170 8.23 1.76 23.26
CA GLN A 170 8.33 1.86 24.72
C GLN A 170 6.93 1.99 25.37
N THR A 171 5.88 2.31 24.60
CA THR A 171 4.50 2.34 25.11
C THR A 171 3.90 0.94 25.13
N SER A 172 3.27 0.58 26.25
CA SER A 172 2.67 -0.75 26.43
C SER A 172 1.60 -1.06 25.38
N GLY A 173 1.78 -2.15 24.62
CA GLY A 173 0.82 -2.65 23.63
C GLY A 173 0.95 -2.06 22.22
N PHE A 174 2.05 -1.37 21.90
CA PHE A 174 2.37 -0.97 20.54
C PHE A 174 3.26 -2.00 19.85
N ASP A 175 2.85 -2.43 18.66
CA ASP A 175 3.64 -3.31 17.80
C ASP A 175 3.99 -2.61 16.48
N TRP A 176 5.17 -2.89 15.95
CA TRP A 176 5.59 -2.45 14.62
C TRP A 176 6.01 -3.65 13.77
N PRO A 177 5.07 -4.25 13.02
CA PRO A 177 5.35 -5.46 12.26
C PRO A 177 6.24 -5.17 11.05
N ALA A 178 7.03 -6.16 10.64
CA ALA A 178 7.92 -6.04 9.49
C ALA A 178 7.20 -6.04 8.13
N ALA A 179 5.95 -6.52 8.10
CA ALA A 179 5.07 -6.63 6.95
C ALA A 179 3.61 -6.63 7.43
N MET A 180 2.63 -6.51 6.51
CA MET A 180 1.23 -6.75 6.85
C MET A 180 1.08 -8.14 7.51
N PRO A 181 0.43 -8.25 8.68
CA PRO A 181 0.15 -9.53 9.31
C PRO A 181 -0.61 -10.47 8.37
N VAL A 182 -0.35 -11.77 8.49
CA VAL A 182 -1.09 -12.75 7.70
C VAL A 182 -2.55 -12.73 8.12
N LEU A 183 -3.43 -12.46 7.18
CA LEU A 183 -4.87 -12.58 7.37
C LEU A 183 -5.34 -13.97 6.94
N PRO A 184 -6.01 -14.73 7.83
CA PRO A 184 -6.80 -15.89 7.46
C PRO A 184 -7.84 -15.56 6.39
N ASP A 185 -8.21 -16.55 5.58
CA ASP A 185 -9.28 -16.40 4.61
C ASP A 185 -10.61 -16.15 5.34
N PRO A 186 -11.28 -14.99 5.13
CA PRO A 186 -12.51 -14.66 5.82
C PRO A 186 -13.69 -15.56 5.44
N GLY A 187 -13.65 -16.22 4.27
CA GLY A 187 -14.70 -17.16 3.87
C GLY A 187 -14.74 -18.42 4.72
N SER A 188 -13.57 -18.93 5.11
CA SER A 188 -13.43 -20.14 5.94
C SER A 188 -13.16 -19.86 7.42
N ARG A 189 -12.48 -18.76 7.74
CA ARG A 189 -11.97 -18.42 9.09
C ARG A 189 -12.25 -16.96 9.44
N PHE A 190 -13.52 -16.58 9.36
CA PHE A 190 -13.99 -15.21 9.61
C PHE A 190 -13.51 -14.62 10.94
N ARG A 191 -13.70 -15.33 12.06
CA ARG A 191 -13.36 -14.82 13.41
C ARG A 191 -11.86 -14.57 13.58
N GLU A 192 -11.03 -15.50 13.13
CA GLU A 192 -9.56 -15.35 13.18
C GLU A 192 -9.09 -14.17 12.32
N CYS A 193 -9.73 -13.96 11.16
CA CYS A 193 -9.45 -12.81 10.30
C CYS A 193 -9.84 -11.48 10.97
N GLN A 194 -11.02 -11.41 11.55
CA GLN A 194 -11.49 -10.23 12.30
C GLN A 194 -10.57 -9.91 13.48
N GLU A 195 -10.16 -10.92 14.25
CA GLU A 195 -9.25 -10.76 15.38
C GLU A 195 -7.88 -10.26 14.94
N ALA A 196 -7.29 -10.85 13.88
CA ALA A 196 -6.01 -10.41 13.32
C ALA A 196 -6.05 -8.94 12.85
N LEU A 197 -7.14 -8.54 12.19
CA LEU A 197 -7.35 -7.15 11.77
C LEU A 197 -7.51 -6.21 12.96
N THR A 198 -8.27 -6.61 13.97
CA THR A 198 -8.51 -5.82 15.19
C THR A 198 -7.20 -5.60 15.95
N LEU A 199 -6.41 -6.65 16.13
CA LEU A 199 -5.09 -6.57 16.78
C LEU A 199 -4.14 -5.67 15.99
N PHE A 200 -4.06 -5.83 14.68
CA PHE A 200 -3.24 -4.97 13.83
C PHE A 200 -3.67 -3.50 13.93
N HIS A 201 -4.97 -3.24 13.91
CA HIS A 201 -5.49 -1.89 14.00
C HIS A 201 -5.18 -1.24 15.35
N GLU A 202 -5.58 -1.87 16.46
CA GLU A 202 -5.45 -1.31 17.81
C GLU A 202 -4.00 -1.22 18.29
N ARG A 203 -3.16 -2.20 17.94
CA ARG A 203 -1.76 -2.28 18.42
C ARG A 203 -0.79 -1.56 17.50
N THR A 204 -1.11 -1.37 16.23
CA THR A 204 -0.21 -0.70 15.27
C THR A 204 -0.83 0.57 14.70
N VAL A 205 -1.88 0.45 13.90
CA VAL A 205 -2.37 1.54 13.03
C VAL A 205 -2.85 2.73 13.84
N LYS A 206 -3.79 2.51 14.77
CA LYS A 206 -4.44 3.55 15.58
C LYS A 206 -3.41 4.37 16.36
N ARG A 207 -2.52 3.67 17.06
CA ARG A 207 -1.47 4.28 17.88
C ARG A 207 -0.47 5.08 17.07
N PHE A 208 0.03 4.51 15.97
CA PHE A 208 0.97 5.20 15.09
C PHE A 208 0.32 6.42 14.43
N ARG A 209 -0.91 6.25 13.92
CA ARG A 209 -1.69 7.31 13.28
C ARG A 209 -1.93 8.48 14.23
N LYS A 210 -2.39 8.20 15.45
CA LYS A 210 -2.58 9.22 16.49
C LYS A 210 -1.28 10.01 16.72
N ALA A 211 -0.16 9.33 16.93
CA ALA A 211 1.13 10.00 17.13
C ALA A 211 1.58 10.82 15.92
N ALA A 212 1.33 10.33 14.70
CA ALA A 212 1.70 11.00 13.46
C ALA A 212 0.84 12.24 13.15
N LEU A 213 -0.42 12.27 13.60
CA LEU A 213 -1.34 13.39 13.35
C LEU A 213 -1.21 14.54 14.36
N VAL A 214 -0.72 14.28 15.58
CA VAL A 214 -0.51 15.29 16.62
C VAL A 214 0.28 16.53 16.12
N PRO A 215 1.41 16.38 15.39
CA PRO A 215 2.14 17.52 14.85
C PRO A 215 1.36 18.40 13.87
N LEU A 216 0.31 17.86 13.24
CA LEU A 216 -0.58 18.61 12.35
C LEU A 216 -1.73 19.31 13.10
N GLY A 217 -1.84 19.13 14.42
CA GLY A 217 -2.99 19.58 15.20
C GLY A 217 -4.30 18.89 14.81
N LEU A 218 -4.22 17.72 14.15
CA LEU A 218 -5.39 16.98 13.70
C LEU A 218 -5.81 15.96 14.76
N GLU A 219 -7.10 15.95 15.06
CA GLU A 219 -7.71 14.92 15.90
C GLU A 219 -7.89 13.60 15.14
N GLU A 220 -8.10 12.54 15.91
CA GLU A 220 -8.35 11.22 15.36
C GLU A 220 -9.77 11.12 14.80
N HIS A 221 -9.92 11.35 13.50
CA HIS A 221 -11.18 11.26 12.77
C HIS A 221 -10.98 10.48 11.46
N PRO A 222 -11.88 9.58 11.00
CA PRO A 222 -11.67 8.75 9.80
C PRO A 222 -11.27 9.54 8.53
N GLU A 223 -11.84 10.72 8.36
CA GLU A 223 -11.54 11.63 7.23
C GLU A 223 -10.19 12.37 7.35
N ASN A 224 -9.61 12.45 8.55
CA ASN A 224 -8.33 13.12 8.74
C ASN A 224 -7.18 12.23 8.25
N GLY A 225 -6.15 12.84 7.67
CA GLY A 225 -5.00 12.11 7.20
C GLY A 225 -4.06 12.96 6.36
N PHE A 226 -2.91 12.38 6.07
CA PHE A 226 -1.93 12.97 5.17
C PHE A 226 -2.46 13.00 3.73
N ASP A 227 -2.06 14.03 2.98
CA ASP A 227 -2.25 14.07 1.52
C ASP A 227 -1.37 13.03 0.82
N LEU A 228 -0.16 12.86 1.36
CA LEU A 228 0.87 12.02 0.80
C LEU A 228 1.64 11.31 1.93
N VAL A 229 1.92 10.01 1.77
CA VAL A 229 2.98 9.33 2.54
C VAL A 229 4.09 8.97 1.58
N TYR A 230 5.31 9.46 1.85
CA TYR A 230 6.51 9.01 1.16
C TYR A 230 7.06 7.77 1.85
N GLU A 231 6.74 6.62 1.25
CA GLU A 231 7.19 5.31 1.69
C GLU A 231 8.57 4.95 1.13
N ARG A 232 9.19 3.95 1.74
CA ARG A 232 10.58 3.57 1.53
C ARG A 232 10.66 2.15 1.04
N ALA A 233 11.40 1.92 -0.04
CA ALA A 233 11.49 0.60 -0.64
C ALA A 233 12.16 -0.44 0.26
N GLY A 234 12.85 -0.01 1.32
CA GLY A 234 13.55 -0.88 2.27
C GLY A 234 12.68 -1.65 3.26
N GLN A 235 11.41 -1.29 3.40
CA GLN A 235 10.46 -1.87 4.37
C GLN A 235 9.15 -2.28 3.71
N ASP A 236 8.35 -3.09 4.40
CA ASP A 236 7.00 -3.47 3.99
C ASP A 236 5.97 -2.92 4.98
N THR A 237 5.92 -1.60 5.12
CA THR A 237 4.95 -0.91 6.00
C THR A 237 3.77 -0.32 5.23
N LEU A 238 3.59 -0.71 3.96
CA LEU A 238 2.54 -0.22 3.09
C LEU A 238 1.14 -0.40 3.70
N GLY A 239 0.87 -1.53 4.36
CA GLY A 239 -0.39 -1.79 5.07
C GLY A 239 -0.69 -0.78 6.19
N ILE A 240 0.34 -0.15 6.77
CA ILE A 240 0.22 0.95 7.73
C ILE A 240 0.04 2.27 6.98
N SER A 241 0.90 2.57 6.02
CA SER A 241 0.91 3.85 5.29
C SER A 241 -0.38 4.14 4.54
N VAL A 242 -1.06 3.13 4.00
CA VAL A 242 -2.38 3.31 3.37
C VAL A 242 -3.43 3.81 4.36
N ASN A 243 -3.31 3.52 5.66
CA ASN A 243 -4.23 4.00 6.69
C ASN A 243 -3.95 5.42 7.18
N LEU A 244 -2.80 5.99 6.81
CA LEU A 244 -2.40 7.33 7.25
C LEU A 244 -2.86 8.41 6.27
N VAL A 245 -3.18 8.03 5.04
CA VAL A 245 -3.62 8.97 4.01
C VAL A 245 -5.13 9.12 4.01
N ARG A 246 -5.59 10.36 3.76
CA ARG A 246 -7.00 10.70 3.73
C ARG A 246 -7.78 9.89 2.68
N PRO A 247 -9.05 9.54 2.92
CA PRO A 247 -9.91 8.94 1.90
C PRO A 247 -10.05 9.84 0.66
N GLY A 248 -10.31 9.22 -0.50
CA GLY A 248 -10.63 9.87 -1.78
C GLY A 248 -9.46 10.53 -2.53
N THR A 249 -8.52 11.13 -1.81
CA THR A 249 -7.43 11.95 -2.39
C THR A 249 -6.03 11.54 -1.93
N GLY A 250 -5.94 10.78 -0.83
CA GLY A 250 -4.68 10.34 -0.24
C GLY A 250 -3.87 9.39 -1.13
N ARG A 251 -2.56 9.57 -1.12
CA ARG A 251 -1.61 8.80 -1.95
C ARG A 251 -0.46 8.28 -1.11
N VAL A 252 -0.04 7.04 -1.34
CA VAL A 252 1.25 6.53 -0.87
C VAL A 252 2.21 6.51 -2.05
N MET A 253 3.41 7.08 -1.90
CA MET A 253 4.41 7.19 -2.97
C MET A 253 5.72 6.52 -2.59
N TYR A 254 6.28 5.73 -3.51
CA TYR A 254 7.65 5.22 -3.47
C TYR A 254 8.52 5.92 -4.52
N GLY A 255 9.72 6.37 -4.14
CA GLY A 255 10.74 6.86 -5.09
C GLY A 255 11.88 5.88 -5.36
N GLU A 256 12.21 5.01 -4.41
CA GLU A 256 13.38 4.10 -4.48
C GLU A 256 13.15 2.84 -5.36
N GLU A 257 14.23 2.13 -5.69
CA GLU A 257 14.19 0.82 -6.36
C GLU A 257 13.51 -0.25 -5.50
N MET A 258 12.42 -0.83 -6.02
CA MET A 258 11.56 -1.79 -5.34
C MET A 258 11.73 -3.23 -5.84
N ALA A 259 12.44 -3.43 -6.96
CA ALA A 259 12.59 -4.74 -7.58
C ALA A 259 13.24 -5.76 -6.63
N GLY A 260 12.73 -6.98 -6.69
CA GLY A 260 13.20 -8.07 -5.84
C GLY A 260 12.74 -7.96 -4.39
N ARG A 261 11.75 -7.11 -4.08
CA ARG A 261 11.11 -7.00 -2.76
C ARG A 261 9.61 -7.21 -2.85
N ARG A 262 9.05 -7.85 -1.82
CA ARG A 262 7.61 -7.98 -1.60
C ARG A 262 7.09 -6.78 -0.82
N TYR A 263 5.87 -6.36 -1.17
CA TYR A 263 5.06 -5.41 -0.41
C TYR A 263 3.67 -5.98 -0.16
N SER A 264 3.01 -5.55 0.92
CA SER A 264 1.73 -6.10 1.37
C SER A 264 0.82 -5.06 2.00
N PHE A 265 -0.49 -5.23 1.79
CA PHE A 265 -1.52 -4.35 2.36
C PHE A 265 -2.87 -5.06 2.46
N TYR A 266 -3.77 -4.51 3.28
CA TYR A 266 -5.18 -4.90 3.34
C TYR A 266 -5.95 -4.23 2.20
N ALA A 267 -6.46 -5.02 1.26
CA ALA A 267 -7.04 -4.51 0.02
C ALA A 267 -8.20 -3.50 0.24
N PRO A 268 -9.14 -3.75 1.18
CA PRO A 268 -10.26 -2.84 1.45
C PRO A 268 -9.88 -1.42 1.84
N HIS A 269 -8.78 -1.24 2.58
CA HIS A 269 -8.28 0.08 2.89
C HIS A 269 -7.93 0.91 1.65
N VAL A 270 -7.65 0.27 0.51
CA VAL A 270 -7.31 0.98 -0.72
C VAL A 270 -8.54 1.21 -1.61
N TRP A 271 -9.35 0.17 -1.87
CA TRP A 271 -10.47 0.29 -2.82
C TRP A 271 -11.69 1.01 -2.26
N MET A 272 -12.07 0.78 -0.99
CA MET A 272 -13.22 1.48 -0.38
C MET A 272 -12.96 2.98 -0.26
N ASN A 273 -11.71 3.34 0.04
CA ASN A 273 -11.29 4.72 0.27
C ASN A 273 -10.69 5.39 -0.98
N ARG A 274 -10.77 4.76 -2.16
CA ARG A 274 -10.24 5.28 -3.43
C ARG A 274 -8.79 5.78 -3.36
N ARG A 275 -7.96 5.10 -2.56
CA ARG A 275 -6.56 5.47 -2.34
C ARG A 275 -5.69 5.02 -3.51
N ARG A 276 -4.55 5.68 -3.69
CA ARG A 276 -3.59 5.40 -4.76
C ARG A 276 -2.23 5.04 -4.19
N ILE A 277 -1.59 4.03 -4.76
CA ILE A 277 -0.20 3.65 -4.45
C ILE A 277 0.62 3.92 -5.70
N VAL A 278 1.40 4.99 -5.65
CA VAL A 278 2.24 5.48 -6.73
C VAL A 278 3.65 4.92 -6.53
N MET A 279 4.23 4.39 -7.59
CA MET A 279 5.58 3.82 -7.59
C MET A 279 6.37 4.41 -8.78
N PRO A 280 7.69 4.21 -8.85
CA PRO A 280 8.50 4.76 -9.95
C PRO A 280 7.97 4.35 -11.33
N SER A 281 7.61 3.08 -11.48
CA SER A 281 7.21 2.46 -12.75
C SER A 281 5.86 1.72 -12.69
N ALA A 282 5.00 2.04 -11.72
CA ALA A 282 3.65 1.49 -11.64
C ALA A 282 2.72 2.37 -10.80
N LEU A 283 1.42 2.15 -10.96
CA LEU A 283 0.37 2.76 -10.17
C LEU A 283 -0.65 1.68 -9.79
N ILE A 284 -1.05 1.62 -8.53
CA ILE A 284 -2.22 0.84 -8.08
C ILE A 284 -3.32 1.82 -7.71
N ILE A 285 -4.53 1.57 -8.21
CA ILE A 285 -5.71 2.40 -7.99
C ILE A 285 -6.80 1.54 -7.36
N GLY A 286 -7.24 1.93 -6.16
CA GLY A 286 -8.46 1.40 -5.58
C GLY A 286 -9.68 2.11 -6.15
N GLU A 287 -10.68 1.35 -6.60
CA GLU A 287 -11.97 1.91 -7.02
C GLU A 287 -13.11 1.24 -6.26
N ILE A 288 -14.12 2.03 -5.92
CA ILE A 288 -15.40 1.49 -5.48
C ILE A 288 -16.03 0.85 -6.72
N PRO A 289 -16.57 -0.37 -6.62
CA PRO A 289 -17.25 -0.96 -7.76
C PRO A 289 -18.43 -0.08 -8.19
N ALA A 290 -18.58 0.16 -9.50
CA ALA A 290 -19.74 0.87 -10.02
C ALA A 290 -21.02 0.08 -9.76
N ALA A 291 -22.14 0.77 -9.49
CA ALA A 291 -23.46 0.15 -9.47
C ALA A 291 -23.70 -0.55 -10.83
N PRO A 292 -24.34 -1.74 -10.86
CA PRO A 292 -24.57 -2.43 -12.12
C PRO A 292 -25.43 -1.54 -13.03
N GLU A 293 -24.90 -1.17 -14.21
CA GLU A 293 -25.72 -0.64 -15.28
C GLU A 293 -26.79 -1.70 -15.61
N ARG A 294 -28.07 -1.30 -15.61
CA ARG A 294 -29.18 -2.17 -15.99
C ARG A 294 -29.16 -2.41 -17.49
N GLU A 295 -28.18 -3.17 -17.98
CA GLU A 295 -28.21 -3.69 -19.34
C GLU A 295 -29.08 -4.95 -19.41
N HIS A 296 -29.90 -4.99 -20.46
CA HIS A 296 -30.97 -5.96 -20.67
C HIS A 296 -30.46 -7.41 -20.66
N GLY A 297 -31.00 -8.20 -19.73
CA GLY A 297 -31.39 -9.58 -20.04
C GLY A 297 -30.29 -10.65 -20.18
N ARG A 298 -29.08 -10.47 -19.63
CA ARG A 298 -28.14 -11.58 -19.42
C ARG A 298 -27.44 -11.49 -18.07
N ARG A 299 -27.85 -12.33 -17.12
CA ARG A 299 -27.05 -12.63 -15.92
C ARG A 299 -25.82 -13.44 -16.34
N THR A 300 -24.75 -12.76 -16.74
CA THR A 300 -23.41 -13.35 -16.61
C THR A 300 -23.08 -13.41 -15.13
N GLY A 301 -22.87 -14.61 -14.58
CA GLY A 301 -22.60 -14.84 -13.15
C GLY A 301 -21.28 -14.24 -12.70
N GLY A 302 -21.27 -12.92 -12.45
CA GLY A 302 -20.11 -12.17 -12.02
C GLY A 302 -20.50 -11.11 -11.00
N PHE A 303 -19.91 -11.23 -9.82
CA PHE A 303 -19.59 -10.16 -8.88
C PHE A 303 -20.77 -9.31 -8.38
N LEU A 304 -21.12 -9.44 -7.08
CA LEU A 304 -21.92 -8.47 -6.36
C LEU A 304 -20.99 -7.63 -5.45
N PRO A 305 -20.57 -6.44 -5.89
CA PRO A 305 -19.86 -5.45 -5.08
C PRO A 305 -20.34 -5.31 -3.63
N GLU A 306 -21.65 -5.38 -3.45
CA GLU A 306 -22.33 -5.24 -2.17
C GLU A 306 -21.94 -6.33 -1.17
N GLU A 307 -21.69 -7.56 -1.63
CA GLU A 307 -21.33 -8.67 -0.74
C GLU A 307 -19.92 -8.50 -0.16
N ALA A 308 -18.98 -8.05 -0.99
CA ALA A 308 -17.61 -7.75 -0.55
C ALA A 308 -17.60 -6.56 0.41
N GLU A 309 -18.37 -5.52 0.11
CA GLU A 309 -18.52 -4.38 1.01
C GLU A 309 -19.16 -4.77 2.34
N GLN A 310 -20.24 -5.56 2.32
CA GLN A 310 -20.89 -6.05 3.53
C GLN A 310 -19.96 -6.94 4.36
N LEU A 311 -19.16 -7.81 3.72
CA LEU A 311 -18.18 -8.64 4.41
C LEU A 311 -17.11 -7.77 5.09
N VAL A 312 -16.59 -6.76 4.39
CA VAL A 312 -15.60 -5.84 4.99
C VAL A 312 -16.20 -5.06 6.16
N ARG A 313 -17.41 -4.51 6.02
CA ARG A 313 -18.10 -3.81 7.12
C ARG A 313 -18.29 -4.68 8.36
N LYS A 314 -18.39 -6.01 8.20
CA LYS A 314 -18.44 -6.95 9.32
C LYS A 314 -17.06 -7.27 9.91
N LEU A 315 -15.99 -7.18 9.12
CA LEU A 315 -14.62 -7.43 9.54
C LEU A 315 -13.96 -6.24 10.22
N GLU A 316 -14.32 -5.01 9.82
CA GLU A 316 -13.73 -3.81 10.38
C GLU A 316 -14.26 -3.54 11.80
N PRO A 317 -13.37 -3.20 12.76
CA PRO A 317 -13.80 -2.81 14.08
C PRO A 317 -14.70 -1.56 14.03
N VAL A 318 -15.64 -1.47 14.97
CA VAL A 318 -16.60 -0.37 15.07
C VAL A 318 -15.85 0.98 15.14
N GLY A 319 -16.10 1.89 14.20
CA GLY A 319 -15.48 3.22 14.12
C GLY A 319 -14.39 3.39 13.04
N MET A 320 -14.18 2.40 12.18
CA MET A 320 -13.22 2.47 11.06
C MET A 320 -13.78 3.01 9.73
N VAL A 321 -15.10 3.13 9.60
CA VAL A 321 -15.81 3.65 8.41
C VAL A 321 -16.35 5.04 8.70
#